data_AF-A0A1J7BNP6-F1
#
_entry.id   AF-A0A1J7BNP6-F1
#
_cell.length_a   1.000
_cell.length_b   1.000
_cell.length_c   1.000
_cell.angle_alpha   90.00
_cell.angle_beta   90.00
_cell.angle_gamma   90.00
#
_symmetry.space_group_name_H-M   'P 1'
#
loop_
_entity.id
_entity.type
_entity.pdbx_description
1 polymer ?
#
loop_
_entity_poly.entity_id
_entity_poly.type
_entity_poly.pdbx_seq_one_letter_code
_entity_poly.pdbx_strand_id
1 'polypeptide(L)' 'MLFLTYIVSNNLKQISAMAKKETTRKIGRDSESGQFISIEKAKKNPKTTQVETIKVPTKRSK' A
#
# COMPACT_ATOMS: atom_id res chain seq x y z
N MET A 1 12.27 -33.38 -19.63
CA MET A 1 13.00 -32.48 -18.69
C MET A 1 12.63 -31.00 -18.79
N LEU A 2 11.87 -30.53 -19.79
CA LEU A 2 11.46 -29.11 -19.90
C LEU A 2 10.23 -28.72 -19.07
N PHE A 3 9.43 -29.70 -18.62
CA PHE A 3 8.23 -29.44 -17.82
C PHE A 3 8.54 -29.18 -16.33
N LEU A 4 9.57 -29.83 -15.77
CA LEU A 4 9.95 -29.61 -14.37
C LEU A 4 10.52 -28.21 -14.14
N THR A 5 11.32 -27.71 -15.07
CA THR A 5 11.90 -26.35 -14.98
C THR A 5 10.81 -25.29 -14.99
N TYR A 6 9.77 -25.46 -15.81
CA TYR A 6 8.63 -24.55 -15.89
C TYR A 6 7.85 -24.45 -14.56
N ILE A 7 7.62 -25.59 -13.90
CA ILE A 7 6.90 -25.64 -12.60
C ILE A 7 7.70 -24.93 -11.50
N VAL A 8 9.03 -25.14 -11.48
CA VAL A 8 9.92 -24.50 -10.50
C VAL A 8 9.98 -22.98 -10.71
N SER A 9 10.05 -22.50 -11.96
CA SER A 9 10.09 -21.07 -12.26
C SER A 9 8.82 -20.32 -11.82
N ASN A 10 7.64 -20.94 -11.95
CA ASN A 10 6.39 -20.25 -11.63
C ASN A 10 6.17 -20.10 -10.11
N ASN A 11 6.65 -21.05 -9.30
CA ASN A 11 6.54 -20.99 -7.83
C ASN A 11 7.40 -19.88 -7.21
N LEU A 12 8.62 -19.66 -7.72
CA LEU A 12 9.52 -18.60 -7.23
C LEU A 12 8.93 -17.20 -7.43
N LYS A 13 8.22 -16.98 -8.54
CA LYS A 13 7.60 -15.69 -8.86
C LYS A 13 6.50 -15.32 -7.84
N GLN A 14 5.68 -16.30 -7.44
CA GLN A 14 4.58 -16.08 -6.49
C GLN A 14 5.06 -15.78 -5.06
N ILE A 15 6.13 -16.43 -4.61
CA ILE A 15 6.70 -16.21 -3.27
C ILE A 15 7.27 -14.79 -3.14
N SER A 16 7.95 -14.28 -4.17
CA SER A 16 8.45 -12.90 -4.21
C SER A 16 7.33 -11.84 -4.20
N ALA A 17 6.19 -12.13 -4.84
CA ALA A 17 5.04 -11.24 -4.89
C ALA A 17 4.29 -11.18 -3.55
N MET A 18 4.24 -12.29 -2.80
CA MET A 18 3.67 -12.32 -1.45
C MET A 18 4.58 -11.68 -0.40
N ALA A 19 5.91 -11.77 -0.55
CA ALA A 19 6.88 -11.23 0.41
C ALA A 19 6.94 -9.68 0.43
N LYS A 20 6.49 -9.00 -0.64
CA LYS A 20 6.66 -7.54 -0.81
C LYS A 20 5.35 -6.81 -1.07
N LYS A 21 4.31 -7.10 -0.29
CA LYS A 21 3.07 -6.32 -0.31
C LYS A 21 3.13 -5.21 0.74
N GLU A 22 3.88 -4.14 0.48
CA GLU A 22 3.78 -2.91 1.27
C GLU A 22 2.38 -2.33 1.09
N THR A 23 1.52 -2.44 2.11
CA THR A 23 0.17 -1.90 2.07
C THR A 23 0.24 -0.38 2.25
N THR A 24 0.20 0.38 1.15
CA THR A 24 0.09 1.84 1.23
C THR A 24 -1.35 2.24 1.49
N ARG A 25 -1.60 3.06 2.52
CA ARG A 25 -2.90 3.71 2.74
C ARG A 25 -2.80 5.20 2.46
N LYS A 26 -3.78 5.75 1.75
CA LYS A 26 -3.90 7.20 1.53
C LYS A 26 -4.76 7.79 2.65
N ILE A 27 -4.31 8.89 3.25
CA ILE A 27 -5.03 9.60 4.32
C ILE A 27 -5.07 11.07 3.95
N GLY A 28 -6.21 11.72 4.19
CA GLY A 28 -6.29 13.17 4.11
C GLY A 28 -5.80 13.79 5.41
N ARG A 29 -5.07 14.89 5.34
CA ARG A 29 -4.67 15.70 6.49
C ARG A 29 -5.21 17.10 6.28
N ASP A 30 -5.97 17.58 7.24
CA ASP A 30 -6.45 18.96 7.24
C ASP A 30 -5.28 19.89 7.63
N SER A 31 -4.99 20.88 6.79
CA SER A 31 -3.85 21.80 6.98
C SER A 31 -4.13 22.88 8.03
N GLU A 32 -5.40 23.13 8.33
CA GLU A 32 -5.83 24.15 9.27
C GLU A 32 -5.88 23.61 10.71
N SER A 33 -6.44 22.41 10.88
CA SER A 33 -6.61 21.76 12.18
C SER A 33 -5.57 20.68 12.50
N GLY A 34 -4.81 20.21 11.50
CA GLY A 34 -3.88 19.10 11.63
C GLY A 34 -4.53 17.73 11.79
N GLN A 35 -5.87 17.64 11.71
CA GLN A 35 -6.61 16.39 11.91
C GLN A 35 -6.52 15.48 10.68
N PHE A 36 -6.55 14.17 10.91
CA PHE A 36 -6.66 13.19 9.84
C PHE A 36 -8.13 13.06 9.40
N ILE A 37 -8.37 13.28 8.12
CA ILE A 37 -9.66 13.22 7.46
C ILE A 37 -9.66 12.13 6.38
N SER A 38 -10.86 11.72 5.95
CA SER A 38 -11.00 10.79 4.83
C SER A 38 -10.52 11.42 3.52
N ILE A 39 -10.09 10.58 2.57
CA ILE A 39 -9.62 11.03 1.25
C ILE A 39 -10.73 11.78 0.51
N GLU A 40 -11.98 11.36 0.66
CA GLU A 40 -13.13 12.01 0.02
C GLU A 40 -13.32 13.45 0.51
N LYS A 41 -13.18 13.67 1.82
CA LYS A 41 -13.26 15.01 2.42
C LYS A 41 -12.06 15.87 1.99
N ALA A 42 -10.88 15.27 1.87
CA ALA A 42 -9.70 15.96 1.36
C ALA A 42 -9.85 16.36 -0.13
N LYS A 43 -10.37 15.46 -0.97
CA LYS A 43 -10.63 15.74 -2.39
C LYS A 43 -11.67 16.84 -2.60
N LYS A 44 -12.66 16.96 -1.71
CA LYS A 44 -13.68 18.02 -1.76
C LYS A 44 -13.11 19.40 -1.38
N ASN A 45 -12.06 19.44 -0.55
CA ASN A 45 -11.44 20.68 -0.07
C ASN A 45 -9.91 20.71 -0.33
N PRO A 46 -9.47 20.68 -1.59
CA PRO A 46 -8.04 20.56 -1.92
C PRO A 46 -7.21 21.79 -1.52
N LYS A 47 -7.85 22.92 -1.23
CA LYS A 47 -7.17 24.16 -0.79
C LYS A 47 -6.72 24.10 0.66
N THR A 48 -7.45 23.40 1.53
CA THR A 48 -7.21 23.37 2.97
C THR A 48 -6.76 22.00 3.47
N THR A 49 -6.63 21.02 2.57
CA THR A 49 -6.33 19.63 2.93
C THR A 49 -5.27 19.04 2.02
N GLN A 50 -4.47 18.13 2.57
CA GLN A 50 -3.38 17.43 1.90
C GLN A 50 -3.66 15.93 1.87
N VAL A 51 -3.28 15.23 0.80
CA VAL A 51 -3.41 13.77 0.73
C VAL A 51 -2.03 13.16 0.87
N GLU A 52 -1.78 12.51 2.01
CA GLU A 52 -0.53 11.82 2.29
C GLU A 52 -0.69 10.32 2.03
N THR A 53 0.39 9.71 1.50
CA THR A 53 0.45 8.25 1.33
C THR A 53 1.32 7.66 2.43
N ILE A 54 0.69 6.94 3.36
CA ILE A 54 1.39 6.29 4.47
C ILE A 54 1.68 4.85 4.07
N LYS A 55 2.95 4.46 4.10
CA LYS A 55 3.37 3.07 3.99
C LYS A 55 3.06 2.36 5.31
N VAL A 56 2.13 1.41 5.28
CA VAL A 56 1.85 0.56 6.44
C VAL A 56 2.83 -0.61 6.41
N PRO A 57 3.72 -0.76 7.41
CA PRO A 57 4.53 -1.95 7.50
C PRO A 57 3.60 -3.15 7.73
N THR A 58 3.76 -4.19 6.93
CA THR A 58 3.08 -5.46 7.18
C THR A 58 3.61 -6.01 8.50
N LYS A 59 2.73 -6.21 9.49
CA LYS A 59 3.09 -6.94 10.71
C LYS A 59 3.60 -8.31 10.29
N ARG A 60 4.87 -8.62 10.55
CA ARG A 60 5.32 -10.02 10.56
C ARG A 60 4.53 -10.70 11.68
N SER A 61 3.65 -11.66 11.32
CA SER A 61 3.12 -12.58 12.31
C SER A 61 4.32 -13.31 12.94
N LYS A 62 4.41 -13.30 14.28
CA LYS A 62 5.41 -14.07 15.02
C LYS A 62 5.02 -15.54 15.04
#